data_AF-A0A401U596-F1
#
_entry.id   AF-A0A401U596-F1
#
_cell.length_a   1.000
_cell.length_b   1.000
_cell.length_c   1.000
_cell.angle_alpha   90.00
_cell.angle_beta   90.00
_cell.angle_gamma   90.00
#
_symmetry.space_group_name_H-M   'P 1'
#
loop_
_entity.id
_entity.type
_entity.pdbx_description
1 polymer ?
#
loop_
_entity_poly.entity_id
_entity_poly.type
_entity_poly.pdbx_seq_one_letter_code
_entity_poly.pdbx_strand_id
1 'polypeptide(L)'
;MVAVCYVQEAWTQENLNLNLESRAGVLVPDFSKLPDLPRQQFVYVPTGGLPLFDAQQKQVATLSKFCPVGKYTDGHMRMFILPLSNPNNCVNVPLEKLHHYSDDTYVIPFYENDTKVLRLFDGNSLGNTWAKVSDIIDRDFVVMSWKDYFISRRNSPILAKGKGLNLRESPYDDAELILTVKGERMHMFITGYDDGFCEGPWCKVKVKVYKENPCTTQRAEEANVEKEYGGWVKLINDAGLPNVYMNTKGC
;
A
#
# COMPACT_ATOMS: atom_id res chain seq x y z
N MET A 1 19.49 4.18 -22.07
CA MET A 1 18.16 4.10 -21.45
C MET A 1 17.90 2.63 -21.18
N VAL A 2 18.22 2.15 -19.99
CA VAL A 2 18.10 0.73 -19.61
C VAL A 2 16.90 0.65 -18.68
N ALA A 3 15.82 0.00 -19.14
CA ALA A 3 14.70 -0.34 -18.28
C ALA A 3 15.19 -1.39 -17.28
N VAL A 4 15.30 -1.00 -16.01
CA VAL A 4 15.57 -1.93 -14.92
C VAL A 4 14.26 -2.65 -14.63
N CYS A 5 14.05 -3.80 -15.26
CA CYS A 5 13.01 -4.73 -14.86
C CYS A 5 13.37 -5.30 -13.49
N TYR A 6 12.71 -4.79 -12.44
CA TYR A 6 12.82 -5.37 -11.10
C TYR A 6 12.17 -6.75 -11.11
N VAL A 7 12.99 -7.79 -11.04
CA VAL A 7 12.54 -9.14 -10.73
C VAL A 7 12.12 -9.14 -9.26
N GLN A 8 10.81 -9.10 -9.01
CA GLN A 8 10.26 -9.43 -7.69
C GLN A 8 10.58 -10.90 -7.41
N GLU A 9 11.47 -11.15 -6.45
CA GLU A 9 11.68 -12.50 -5.90
C GLU A 9 10.34 -13.02 -5.33
N ALA A 10 10.01 -14.25 -5.68
CA ALA A 10 8.81 -14.93 -5.22
C ALA A 10 8.96 -15.27 -3.73
N TRP A 11 8.11 -14.70 -2.90
CA TRP A 11 8.02 -15.04 -1.48
C TRP A 11 7.30 -16.38 -1.30
N THR A 12 7.84 -17.27 -0.46
CA THR A 12 7.20 -18.53 -0.07
C THR A 12 6.09 -18.27 0.95
N GLN A 13 4.97 -19.01 0.84
CA GLN A 13 3.76 -18.82 1.66
C GLN A 13 3.98 -18.89 3.17
N GLU A 14 5.04 -19.53 3.65
CA GLU A 14 5.34 -19.66 5.08
C GLU A 14 5.73 -18.34 5.77
N ASN A 15 6.12 -17.31 5.01
CA ASN A 15 6.46 -16.00 5.57
C ASN A 15 5.28 -15.01 5.62
N LEU A 16 4.10 -15.39 5.10
CA LEU A 16 2.85 -14.62 5.18
C LEU A 16 1.96 -15.15 6.31
N ASN A 17 2.55 -15.55 7.43
CA ASN A 17 1.78 -15.80 8.65
C ASN A 17 1.00 -14.52 8.98
N LEU A 18 -0.33 -14.63 9.00
CA LEU A 18 -1.33 -13.61 9.32
C LEU A 18 -1.14 -13.08 10.74
N ASN A 19 -0.02 -12.44 11.03
CA ASN A 19 0.15 -11.64 12.24
C ASN A 19 -0.40 -10.25 11.93
N LEU A 20 -1.73 -10.18 11.80
CA LEU A 20 -2.50 -8.98 11.46
C LEU A 20 -2.55 -8.01 12.66
N GLU A 21 -1.40 -7.62 13.21
CA GLU A 21 -1.28 -6.62 14.28
C GLU A 21 -1.74 -5.23 13.82
N SER A 22 -1.82 -4.99 12.51
CA SER A 22 -2.21 -3.71 11.92
C SER A 22 -3.72 -3.58 11.71
N ARG A 23 -4.24 -2.41 12.06
CA ARG A 23 -5.64 -2.01 11.84
C ARG A 23 -5.94 -1.55 10.41
N ALA A 24 -4.94 -1.40 9.55
CA ALA A 24 -5.11 -0.96 8.17
C ALA A 24 -4.01 -1.49 7.25
N GLY A 25 -4.27 -1.45 5.95
CA GLY A 25 -3.35 -1.98 4.94
C GLY A 25 -3.94 -1.94 3.53
N VAL A 26 -3.49 -2.87 2.69
CA VAL A 26 -3.89 -3.00 1.29
C VAL A 26 -4.22 -4.44 0.94
N LEU A 27 -5.16 -4.61 0.00
CA LEU A 27 -5.46 -5.87 -0.65
C LEU A 27 -4.68 -5.95 -1.96
N VAL A 28 -3.79 -6.93 -2.08
CA VAL A 28 -2.91 -7.09 -3.26
C VAL A 28 -3.18 -8.46 -3.88
N PRO A 29 -3.20 -8.59 -5.22
CA PRO A 29 -3.28 -9.91 -5.84
C PRO A 29 -2.13 -10.83 -5.38
N ASP A 30 -2.44 -12.09 -5.11
CA ASP A 30 -1.43 -13.12 -4.95
C ASP A 30 -0.89 -13.51 -6.34
N PHE A 31 0.14 -12.80 -6.80
CA PHE A 31 0.75 -13.03 -8.12
C PHE A 31 1.34 -14.44 -8.28
N SER A 32 1.55 -15.19 -7.20
CA SER A 32 1.97 -16.59 -7.28
C SER A 32 0.85 -17.50 -7.74
N LYS A 33 -0.40 -17.17 -7.38
CA LYS A 33 -1.62 -17.89 -7.76
C LYS A 33 -2.30 -17.31 -9.00
N LEU A 34 -1.99 -16.05 -9.32
CA LEU A 34 -2.51 -15.32 -10.47
C LEU A 34 -1.39 -14.95 -11.47
N PRO A 35 -0.66 -15.93 -12.03
CA PRO A 35 0.49 -15.66 -12.90
C PRO A 35 0.11 -14.95 -14.20
N ASP A 36 -1.12 -15.18 -14.69
CA ASP A 36 -1.64 -14.59 -15.92
C ASP A 36 -2.25 -13.20 -15.72
N LEU A 37 -2.33 -12.71 -14.47
CA LEU A 37 -2.86 -11.39 -14.19
C LEU A 37 -1.87 -10.34 -14.72
N PRO A 38 -2.28 -9.48 -15.68
CA PRO A 38 -1.40 -8.45 -16.22
C PRO A 38 -0.90 -7.56 -15.09
N ARG A 39 0.44 -7.40 -15.00
CA ARG A 39 1.06 -6.58 -13.97
C ARG A 39 0.78 -5.08 -14.13
N GLN A 40 0.21 -4.69 -15.27
CA GLN A 40 -0.23 -3.35 -15.63
C GLN A 40 -1.76 -3.32 -15.79
N GLN A 41 -2.50 -3.66 -14.73
CA GLN A 41 -3.93 -3.33 -14.65
C GLN A 41 -4.09 -2.05 -13.86
N PHE A 42 -4.85 -1.08 -14.38
CA PHE A 42 -5.03 0.17 -13.66
C PHE A 42 -5.68 -0.03 -12.28
N VAL A 43 -6.63 -0.96 -12.14
CA VAL A 43 -7.17 -1.32 -10.82
C VAL A 43 -7.31 -2.82 -10.68
N TYR A 44 -6.72 -3.37 -9.61
CA TYR A 44 -6.93 -4.76 -9.24
C TYR A 44 -8.24 -4.95 -8.49
N VAL A 45 -9.11 -5.78 -9.07
CA VAL A 45 -10.35 -6.27 -8.46
C VAL A 45 -10.38 -7.78 -8.65
N PRO A 46 -10.75 -8.57 -7.64
CA PRO A 46 -10.91 -10.01 -7.79
C PRO A 46 -11.81 -10.39 -8.97
N THR A 47 -11.44 -11.45 -9.70
CA THR A 47 -12.29 -12.01 -10.77
C THR A 47 -13.62 -12.48 -10.15
N GLY A 48 -14.75 -12.11 -10.78
CA GLY A 48 -16.08 -12.35 -10.21
C GLY A 48 -16.51 -11.34 -9.12
N GLY A 49 -15.64 -10.39 -8.79
CA GLY A 49 -15.90 -9.35 -7.81
C GLY A 49 -15.76 -9.81 -6.36
N LEU A 50 -15.86 -8.86 -5.43
CA LEU A 50 -15.74 -9.09 -3.99
C LEU A 50 -17.07 -8.76 -3.29
N PRO A 51 -17.71 -9.71 -2.59
CA PRO A 51 -18.92 -9.44 -1.81
C PRO A 51 -18.67 -8.40 -0.74
N LEU A 52 -19.61 -7.46 -0.61
CA LEU A 52 -19.59 -6.39 0.38
C LEU A 52 -20.80 -6.53 1.30
N PHE A 53 -20.54 -6.42 2.59
CA PHE A 53 -21.49 -6.62 3.67
C PHE A 53 -21.79 -5.30 4.38
N ASP A 54 -22.92 -5.25 5.08
CA ASP A 54 -23.26 -4.21 6.06
C ASP A 54 -22.81 -4.58 7.48
N ALA A 55 -23.14 -3.74 8.46
CA ALA A 55 -22.72 -3.91 9.85
C ALA A 55 -23.36 -5.14 10.51
N GLN A 56 -24.47 -5.63 9.94
CA GLN A 56 -25.19 -6.82 10.35
C GLN A 56 -24.69 -8.07 9.59
N GLN A 57 -23.58 -7.95 8.85
CA GLN A 57 -22.99 -9.02 8.03
C GLN A 57 -23.92 -9.55 6.93
N LYS A 58 -24.92 -8.77 6.51
CA LYS A 58 -25.74 -9.08 5.35
C LYS A 58 -25.05 -8.54 4.11
N GLN A 59 -24.98 -9.34 3.05
CA GLN A 59 -24.44 -8.86 1.78
C GLN A 59 -25.36 -7.76 1.22
N VAL A 60 -24.79 -6.62 0.88
CA VAL A 60 -25.52 -5.44 0.36
C VAL A 60 -25.01 -4.98 -1.00
N ALA A 61 -23.78 -5.35 -1.36
CA ALA A 61 -23.19 -4.99 -2.64
C ALA A 61 -22.14 -6.01 -3.09
N THR A 62 -21.62 -5.80 -4.29
CA THR A 62 -20.43 -6.47 -4.82
C THR A 62 -19.49 -5.43 -5.40
N LEU A 63 -18.21 -5.49 -5.04
CA LEU A 63 -17.16 -4.73 -5.70
C LEU A 63 -16.84 -5.40 -7.05
N SER A 64 -16.85 -4.65 -8.15
CA SER A 64 -16.56 -5.18 -9.48
C SER A 64 -15.77 -4.20 -10.32
N LYS A 65 -15.12 -4.73 -11.36
CA LYS A 65 -14.46 -3.97 -12.42
C LYS A 65 -15.45 -3.42 -13.44
N PHE A 66 -16.65 -3.99 -13.54
CA PHE A 66 -17.63 -3.66 -14.57
C PHE A 66 -18.93 -3.16 -13.97
N CYS A 67 -19.45 -2.08 -14.54
CA CYS A 67 -20.81 -1.61 -14.30
C CYS A 67 -21.73 -2.06 -15.46
N PRO A 68 -22.89 -2.71 -15.19
CA PRO A 68 -23.75 -3.26 -16.23
C PRO A 68 -24.29 -2.25 -17.25
N VAL A 69 -24.41 -0.96 -16.89
CA VAL A 69 -25.12 0.04 -17.72
C VAL A 69 -24.28 0.60 -18.86
N GLY A 70 -23.10 0.04 -19.14
CA GLY A 70 -22.27 0.41 -20.30
C GLY A 70 -21.84 1.88 -20.36
N LYS A 71 -22.03 2.66 -19.29
CA LYS A 71 -21.71 4.09 -19.23
C LYS A 71 -20.21 4.39 -19.30
N TYR A 72 -19.37 3.36 -19.17
CA TYR A 72 -17.93 3.49 -19.04
C TYR A 72 -17.25 2.50 -19.98
N THR A 73 -16.62 3.02 -21.04
CA THR A 73 -15.92 2.24 -22.08
C THR A 73 -14.48 1.90 -21.69
N ASP A 74 -14.03 2.38 -20.54
CA ASP A 74 -12.66 2.28 -20.00
C ASP A 74 -12.59 1.38 -18.76
N GLY A 75 -13.32 0.26 -18.75
CA GLY A 75 -13.44 -0.67 -17.60
C GLY A 75 -12.11 -1.19 -17.03
N HIS A 76 -10.99 -1.04 -17.73
CA HIS A 76 -9.67 -1.35 -17.19
C HIS A 76 -9.23 -0.37 -16.08
N MET A 77 -9.71 0.88 -16.11
CA MET A 77 -9.32 2.01 -15.24
C MET A 77 -10.19 2.19 -14.00
N ARG A 78 -11.24 1.38 -13.81
CA ARG A 78 -12.30 1.69 -12.85
C ARG A 78 -12.63 0.51 -11.95
N MET A 79 -13.24 0.89 -10.83
CA MET A 79 -13.80 -0.01 -9.85
C MET A 79 -15.17 0.53 -9.46
N PHE A 80 -16.12 -0.37 -9.25
CA PHE A 80 -17.49 -0.03 -8.95
C PHE A 80 -17.98 -0.81 -7.75
N ILE A 81 -18.80 -0.18 -6.93
CA ILE A 81 -19.67 -0.85 -5.95
C ILE A 81 -21.02 -1.05 -6.63
N LEU A 82 -21.49 -2.29 -6.68
CA LEU A 82 -22.76 -2.67 -7.30
C LEU A 82 -23.75 -3.03 -6.17
N PRO A 83 -24.69 -2.14 -5.83
CA PRO A 83 -25.72 -2.45 -4.84
C PRO A 83 -26.55 -3.65 -5.29
N LEU A 84 -26.79 -4.61 -4.40
CA LEU A 84 -27.65 -5.77 -4.72
C LEU A 84 -29.10 -5.36 -4.98
N SER A 85 -29.55 -4.26 -4.37
CA SER A 85 -30.90 -3.72 -4.61
C SER A 85 -31.12 -3.22 -6.03
N ASN A 86 -30.06 -2.73 -6.69
CA ASN A 86 -30.10 -2.29 -8.08
C ASN A 86 -28.67 -2.23 -8.67
N PRO A 87 -28.18 -3.31 -9.31
CA PRO A 87 -26.83 -3.35 -9.89
C PRO A 87 -26.59 -2.34 -11.01
N ASN A 88 -27.66 -1.82 -11.64
CA ASN A 88 -27.56 -0.77 -12.65
C ASN A 88 -27.27 0.61 -12.02
N ASN A 89 -27.50 0.78 -10.72
CA ASN A 89 -27.11 2.00 -9.99
C ASN A 89 -25.72 1.84 -9.34
N CYS A 90 -24.74 1.43 -10.15
CA CYS A 90 -23.37 1.25 -9.70
C CYS A 90 -22.75 2.58 -9.23
N VAL A 91 -21.93 2.52 -8.19
CA VAL A 91 -21.18 3.66 -7.67
C VAL A 91 -19.72 3.52 -8.10
N ASN A 92 -19.22 4.50 -8.86
CA ASN A 92 -17.80 4.53 -9.22
C ASN A 92 -16.95 4.80 -7.98
N VAL A 93 -15.95 3.95 -7.72
CA VAL A 93 -14.93 4.16 -6.71
C VAL A 93 -13.87 5.08 -7.33
N PRO A 94 -13.71 6.32 -6.82
CA PRO A 94 -12.72 7.25 -7.36
C PRO A 94 -11.28 6.75 -7.13
N LEU A 95 -10.35 7.05 -8.04
CA LEU A 95 -8.95 6.60 -7.94
C LEU A 95 -8.26 7.15 -6.69
N GLU A 96 -8.63 8.34 -6.22
CA GLU A 96 -8.11 8.94 -4.99
C GLU A 96 -8.50 8.17 -3.72
N LYS A 97 -9.46 7.23 -3.82
CA LYS A 97 -9.83 6.30 -2.74
C LYS A 97 -9.04 5.01 -2.78
N LEU A 98 -8.22 4.81 -3.81
CA LEU A 98 -7.35 3.65 -3.98
C LEU A 98 -5.90 4.00 -3.65
N HIS A 99 -5.09 2.98 -3.39
CA HIS A 99 -3.65 3.15 -3.17
C HIS A 99 -2.88 2.86 -4.45
N HIS A 100 -2.01 3.79 -4.86
CA HIS A 100 -1.16 3.59 -6.04
C HIS A 100 -0.07 2.57 -5.73
N TYR A 101 -0.08 1.45 -6.45
CA TYR A 101 0.78 0.30 -6.21
C TYR A 101 2.03 0.33 -7.11
N SER A 102 1.93 0.59 -8.40
CA SER A 102 3.09 0.62 -9.32
C SER A 102 2.68 1.15 -10.68
N ASP A 103 3.54 1.88 -11.40
CA ASP A 103 3.26 2.41 -12.76
C ASP A 103 1.90 3.11 -12.83
N ASP A 104 0.88 2.45 -13.37
CA ASP A 104 -0.51 2.93 -13.47
C ASP A 104 -1.50 2.08 -12.65
N THR A 105 -1.01 1.21 -11.78
CA THR A 105 -1.76 0.19 -11.04
C THR A 105 -2.17 0.66 -9.66
N TYR A 106 -3.42 0.40 -9.29
CA TYR A 106 -4.01 0.74 -8.00
C TYR A 106 -4.56 -0.50 -7.30
N VAL A 107 -4.43 -0.50 -5.97
CA VAL A 107 -4.91 -1.56 -5.06
C VAL A 107 -5.92 -1.01 -4.05
N ILE A 108 -6.70 -1.90 -3.44
CA ILE A 108 -7.77 -1.55 -2.51
C ILE A 108 -7.18 -1.35 -1.11
N PRO A 109 -7.24 -0.14 -0.52
CA PRO A 109 -6.90 0.03 0.88
C PRO A 109 -8.04 -0.46 1.78
N PHE A 110 -7.68 -0.99 2.94
CA PHE A 110 -8.63 -1.30 4.01
C PHE A 110 -8.28 -0.54 5.29
N TYR A 111 -9.31 -0.24 6.06
CA TYR A 111 -9.29 0.53 7.30
C TYR A 111 -10.11 -0.27 8.31
N GLU A 112 -9.64 -0.39 9.54
CA GLU A 112 -10.25 -1.24 10.57
C GLU A 112 -10.26 -2.73 10.21
N ASN A 113 -9.67 -3.51 11.11
CA ASN A 113 -9.56 -4.94 10.99
C ASN A 113 -10.18 -5.59 12.23
N ASP A 114 -11.27 -6.31 12.04
CA ASP A 114 -11.56 -7.49 12.85
C ASP A 114 -11.02 -8.67 12.05
N THR A 115 -10.34 -9.61 12.70
CA THR A 115 -9.73 -10.83 12.12
C THR A 115 -10.56 -11.55 11.04
N LYS A 116 -11.88 -11.32 10.99
CA LYS A 116 -12.81 -11.90 10.02
C LYS A 116 -13.32 -10.93 8.94
N VAL A 117 -13.32 -9.62 9.19
CA VAL A 117 -13.88 -8.59 8.30
C VAL A 117 -13.04 -7.31 8.26
N LEU A 118 -12.91 -6.76 7.06
CA LEU A 118 -12.17 -5.53 6.78
C LEU A 118 -13.13 -4.46 6.27
N ARG A 119 -13.06 -3.23 6.79
CA ARG A 119 -13.80 -2.11 6.18
C ARG A 119 -12.98 -1.58 4.99
N LEU A 120 -13.62 -1.56 3.82
CA LEU A 120 -12.97 -1.08 2.60
C LEU A 120 -13.27 0.41 2.40
N PHE A 121 -12.27 1.13 1.91
CA PHE A 121 -12.33 2.58 1.63
C PHE A 121 -12.52 3.48 2.86
N ASP A 122 -11.97 4.69 2.76
CA ASP A 122 -12.11 5.71 3.78
C ASP A 122 -13.23 6.70 3.43
N GLY A 123 -14.13 6.94 4.39
CA GLY A 123 -15.19 7.94 4.33
C GLY A 123 -16.60 7.44 3.98
N ASN A 124 -17.60 8.12 4.53
CA ASN A 124 -19.03 7.80 4.41
C ASN A 124 -19.58 7.83 2.97
N SER A 125 -18.89 8.47 2.02
CA SER A 125 -19.39 8.71 0.66
C SER A 125 -19.52 7.46 -0.21
N LEU A 126 -18.81 6.39 0.13
CA LEU A 126 -18.91 5.08 -0.54
C LEU A 126 -19.73 4.06 0.27
N GLY A 127 -20.31 4.51 1.39
CA GLY A 127 -20.99 3.67 2.37
C GLY A 127 -20.03 2.94 3.30
N ASN A 128 -20.50 2.59 4.49
CA ASN A 128 -19.79 1.69 5.38
C ASN A 128 -20.01 0.27 4.88
N THR A 129 -19.04 -0.25 4.12
CA THR A 129 -19.09 -1.62 3.61
C THR A 129 -17.88 -2.42 4.06
N TRP A 130 -18.12 -3.69 4.37
CA TRP A 130 -17.12 -4.60 4.88
C TRP A 130 -16.91 -5.76 3.91
N ALA A 131 -15.69 -6.29 3.82
CA ALA A 131 -15.37 -7.52 3.10
C ALA A 131 -14.88 -8.57 4.08
N LYS A 132 -15.31 -9.83 3.92
CA LYS A 132 -14.79 -10.93 4.73
C LYS A 132 -13.38 -11.27 4.30
N VAL A 133 -12.51 -11.54 5.26
CA VAL A 133 -11.13 -11.97 4.98
C VAL A 133 -11.11 -13.28 4.19
N SER A 134 -12.03 -14.21 4.50
CA SER A 134 -12.16 -15.47 3.74
C SER A 134 -12.52 -15.21 2.27
N ASP A 135 -13.45 -14.29 2.00
CA ASP A 135 -13.83 -13.94 0.63
C ASP A 135 -12.67 -13.34 -0.18
N ILE A 136 -11.75 -12.64 0.48
CA ILE A 136 -10.55 -12.07 -0.15
C ILE A 136 -9.56 -13.19 -0.50
N ILE A 137 -9.30 -14.08 0.46
CA ILE A 137 -8.33 -15.18 0.29
C ILE A 137 -8.83 -16.19 -0.75
N ASP A 138 -10.11 -16.54 -0.73
CA ASP A 138 -10.75 -17.48 -1.68
C ASP A 138 -10.70 -16.98 -3.13
N ARG A 139 -10.34 -15.71 -3.33
CA ARG A 139 -10.21 -15.07 -4.65
C ARG A 139 -8.76 -14.70 -4.98
N ASP A 140 -7.81 -15.33 -4.30
CA ASP A 140 -6.38 -15.18 -4.54
C ASP A 140 -5.86 -13.75 -4.32
N PHE A 141 -6.40 -13.05 -3.32
CA PHE A 141 -5.85 -11.79 -2.83
C PHE A 141 -5.25 -11.99 -1.43
N VAL A 142 -4.20 -11.21 -1.17
CA VAL A 142 -3.52 -11.16 0.12
C VAL A 142 -3.92 -9.90 0.87
N VAL A 143 -4.26 -10.07 2.15
CA VAL A 143 -4.44 -8.96 3.08
C VAL A 143 -3.06 -8.60 3.64
N MET A 144 -2.54 -7.45 3.26
CA MET A 144 -1.18 -7.01 3.63
C MET A 144 -1.27 -5.77 4.52
N SER A 145 -0.61 -5.79 5.68
CA SER A 145 -0.51 -4.58 6.49
C SER A 145 0.30 -3.50 5.78
N TRP A 146 0.12 -2.23 6.15
CA TRP A 146 0.98 -1.16 5.63
C TRP A 146 2.46 -1.41 5.93
N LYS A 147 2.77 -1.95 7.12
CA LYS A 147 4.13 -2.30 7.52
C LYS A 147 4.73 -3.32 6.54
N ASP A 148 4.04 -4.44 6.32
CA ASP A 148 4.51 -5.51 5.42
C ASP A 148 4.60 -5.03 3.97
N TYR A 149 3.68 -4.15 3.56
CA TYR A 149 3.72 -3.51 2.26
C TYR A 149 5.03 -2.74 2.02
N PHE A 150 5.47 -1.89 2.96
CA PHE A 150 6.75 -1.18 2.79
C PHE A 150 7.95 -2.10 2.93
N ILE A 151 7.91 -3.10 3.82
CA ILE A 151 8.99 -4.08 4.00
C ILE A 151 9.21 -4.90 2.74
N SER A 152 8.12 -5.34 2.10
CA SER A 152 8.16 -6.09 0.83
C SER A 152 8.79 -5.28 -0.32
N ARG A 153 8.91 -3.95 -0.13
CA ARG A 153 9.41 -2.98 -1.10
C ARG A 153 10.59 -2.16 -0.59
N ARG A 154 11.32 -2.68 0.40
CA ARG A 154 12.44 -2.00 1.08
C ARG A 154 13.56 -1.48 0.16
N ASN A 155 13.70 -2.06 -1.02
CA ASN A 155 14.69 -1.65 -2.03
C ASN A 155 14.31 -0.33 -2.72
N SER A 156 13.06 0.11 -2.59
CA SER A 156 12.59 1.38 -3.11
C SER A 156 12.60 2.44 -2.01
N PRO A 157 12.94 3.70 -2.34
CA PRO A 157 12.94 4.77 -1.36
C PRO A 157 11.51 5.06 -0.88
N ILE A 158 11.39 5.28 0.43
CA ILE A 158 10.19 5.83 1.06
C ILE A 158 10.45 7.30 1.43
N LEU A 159 9.42 8.12 1.31
CA LEU A 159 9.44 9.57 1.52
C LEU A 159 8.53 9.93 2.68
N ALA A 160 8.93 10.93 3.48
CA ALA A 160 8.12 11.43 4.58
C ALA A 160 6.90 12.22 4.06
N LYS A 161 5.72 12.00 4.64
CA LYS A 161 4.51 12.77 4.32
C LYS A 161 4.48 14.14 5.01
N GLY A 162 3.78 15.09 4.39
CA GLY A 162 3.37 16.34 5.03
C GLY A 162 4.52 17.14 5.64
N LYS A 163 4.50 17.31 6.97
CA LYS A 163 5.47 18.12 7.71
C LYS A 163 6.86 17.47 7.86
N GLY A 164 7.03 16.22 7.45
CA GLY A 164 8.24 15.43 7.63
C GLY A 164 8.08 14.35 8.70
N LEU A 165 9.14 13.57 8.89
CA LEU A 165 9.19 12.42 9.80
C LEU A 165 10.48 12.45 10.63
N ASN A 166 10.36 12.23 11.93
CA ASN A 166 11.52 12.25 12.83
C ASN A 166 12.28 10.93 12.75
N LEU A 167 13.59 11.03 12.51
CA LEU A 167 14.56 9.95 12.64
C LEU A 167 15.11 9.99 14.07
N ARG A 168 15.02 8.87 14.79
CA ARG A 168 15.44 8.76 16.19
C ARG A 168 16.47 7.67 16.39
N GLU A 169 17.18 7.72 17.51
CA GLU A 169 18.18 6.70 17.86
C GLU A 169 17.57 5.35 18.26
N SER A 170 16.31 5.33 18.72
CA SER A 170 15.60 4.14 19.20
C SER A 170 14.10 4.20 18.85
N PRO A 171 13.36 3.07 18.90
CA PRO A 171 11.96 2.98 18.44
C PRO A 171 10.94 3.52 19.46
N TYR A 172 11.20 4.69 20.04
CA TYR A 172 10.35 5.32 21.06
C TYR A 172 10.12 6.80 20.75
N ASP A 173 8.94 7.31 21.10
CA ASP A 173 8.54 8.69 20.81
C ASP A 173 9.39 9.74 21.57
N ASP A 174 10.02 9.36 22.68
CA ASP A 174 10.89 10.18 23.53
C ASP A 174 12.39 9.97 23.27
N ALA A 175 12.77 9.03 22.40
CA ALA A 175 14.17 8.80 22.04
C ALA A 175 14.81 10.02 21.37
N GLU A 176 16.14 10.16 21.48
CA GLU A 176 16.88 11.29 20.92
C GLU A 176 16.59 11.47 19.42
N LEU A 177 16.34 12.72 19.03
CA LEU A 177 16.09 13.10 17.64
C LEU A 177 17.42 13.29 16.92
N ILE A 178 17.67 12.47 15.91
CA ILE A 178 18.83 12.61 15.03
C ILE A 178 18.58 13.73 14.02
N LEU A 179 17.46 13.66 13.29
CA LEU A 179 17.03 14.69 12.35
C LEU A 179 15.54 14.55 11.98
N THR A 180 14.95 15.60 11.42
CA THR A 180 13.63 15.53 10.79
C THR A 180 13.76 15.39 9.27
N VAL A 181 13.39 14.22 8.74
CA VAL A 181 13.39 13.87 7.32
C VAL A 181 12.25 14.60 6.62
N LYS A 182 12.55 15.41 5.60
CA LYS A 182 11.53 16.15 4.83
C LYS A 182 11.98 16.51 3.42
N GLY A 183 11.00 16.66 2.53
CA GLY A 183 11.22 17.07 1.14
C GLY A 183 11.79 15.96 0.25
N GLU A 184 11.99 16.29 -1.02
CA GLU A 184 12.32 15.32 -2.07
C GLU A 184 13.80 14.94 -2.15
N ARG A 185 14.67 15.60 -1.37
CA ARG A 185 16.12 15.31 -1.36
C ARG A 185 16.53 14.34 -0.25
N MET A 186 15.60 13.92 0.59
CA MET A 186 15.87 12.99 1.69
C MET A 186 15.08 11.72 1.48
N HIS A 187 15.76 10.64 1.09
CA HIS A 187 15.15 9.34 0.86
C HIS A 187 15.47 8.41 2.02
N MET A 188 14.47 7.67 2.48
CA MET A 188 14.64 6.64 3.50
C MET A 188 14.59 5.26 2.83
N PHE A 189 15.43 4.34 3.30
CA PHE A 189 15.49 2.95 2.87
C PHE A 189 15.39 2.08 4.10
N ILE A 190 14.43 1.14 4.14
CA ILE A 190 14.30 0.21 5.26
C ILE A 190 15.51 -0.72 5.27
N THR A 191 16.20 -0.83 6.41
CA THR A 191 17.42 -1.63 6.54
C THR A 191 17.18 -2.85 7.41
N GLY A 192 17.24 -4.04 6.80
CA GLY A 192 17.17 -5.33 7.50
C GLY A 192 16.19 -6.31 6.85
N TYR A 193 16.24 -7.56 7.30
CA TYR A 193 15.38 -8.66 6.85
C TYR A 193 15.02 -9.65 7.97
N ASP A 194 15.67 -9.58 9.13
CA ASP A 194 15.47 -10.50 10.26
C ASP A 194 14.66 -9.90 11.43
N ASP A 195 14.38 -10.68 12.46
CA ASP A 195 13.73 -10.17 13.67
C ASP A 195 14.50 -8.98 14.28
N GLY A 196 13.79 -7.88 14.58
CA GLY A 196 14.34 -6.71 15.26
C GLY A 196 14.80 -5.53 14.38
N PHE A 197 14.53 -5.53 13.07
CA PHE A 197 14.62 -4.28 12.27
C PHE A 197 13.34 -3.43 12.32
N CYS A 198 12.21 -4.01 12.72
CA CYS A 198 11.02 -3.26 13.10
C CYS A 198 10.57 -3.67 14.51
N GLU A 199 10.11 -2.69 15.29
CA GLU A 199 9.57 -2.86 16.64
C GLU A 199 8.25 -2.08 16.72
N GLY A 200 7.14 -2.81 16.77
CA GLY A 200 5.80 -2.20 16.66
C GLY A 200 5.64 -1.35 15.39
N PRO A 201 5.29 -0.05 15.50
CA PRO A 201 5.14 0.83 14.34
C PRO A 201 6.47 1.41 13.81
N TRP A 202 7.60 1.10 14.47
CA TRP A 202 8.90 1.66 14.15
C TRP A 202 9.71 0.71 13.30
N CYS A 203 10.48 1.26 12.36
CA CYS A 203 11.42 0.49 11.55
C CYS A 203 12.77 1.22 11.43
N LYS A 204 13.84 0.44 11.42
CA LYS A 204 15.19 0.92 11.11
C LYS A 204 15.27 1.34 9.65
N VAL A 205 15.82 2.51 9.42
CA VAL A 205 16.05 3.05 8.09
C VAL A 205 17.44 3.66 7.97
N LYS A 206 17.94 3.65 6.74
CA LYS A 206 19.03 4.50 6.29
C LYS A 206 18.45 5.67 5.52
N VAL A 207 18.83 6.88 5.90
CA VAL A 207 18.44 8.11 5.22
C VAL A 207 19.60 8.59 4.36
N LYS A 208 19.37 8.72 3.06
CA LYS A 208 20.30 9.38 2.13
C LYS A 208 19.82 10.81 1.88
N VAL A 209 20.71 11.77 2.11
CA VAL A 209 20.50 13.18 1.77
C VAL A 209 21.26 13.46 0.48
N TYR A 210 20.56 13.93 -0.55
CA TYR A 210 21.14 14.21 -1.85
C TYR A 210 21.39 15.70 -2.08
N LYS A 211 22.45 16.03 -2.81
CA LYS A 211 22.81 17.39 -3.22
C LYS A 211 21.72 17.96 -4.15
N GLU A 212 21.37 17.20 -5.18
CA GLU A 212 20.32 17.48 -6.16
C GLU A 212 19.23 16.41 -6.09
N ASN A 213 18.02 16.70 -6.60
CA ASN A 213 16.95 15.71 -6.63
C ASN A 213 17.40 14.50 -7.49
N PRO A 214 17.38 13.27 -6.94
CA PRO A 214 17.84 12.08 -7.66
C PRO A 214 17.05 11.76 -8.93
N CYS A 215 15.83 12.31 -9.09
CA CYS A 215 15.05 12.15 -10.30
C CYS A 215 15.45 13.07 -11.47
N THR A 216 16.18 14.15 -11.22
CA THR A 216 16.48 15.16 -12.25
C THR A 216 17.97 15.43 -12.43
N THR A 217 18.81 14.89 -11.56
CA THR A 217 20.27 15.06 -11.64
C THR A 217 20.87 14.23 -12.77
N GLN A 218 21.98 14.72 -13.33
CA GLN A 218 22.84 13.95 -14.24
C GLN A 218 24.03 13.30 -13.50
N ARG A 219 24.14 13.51 -12.19
CA ARG A 219 25.22 12.94 -11.37
C ARG A 219 24.98 11.45 -11.16
N ALA A 220 26.07 10.69 -11.10
CA ALA A 220 26.03 9.35 -10.53
C ALA A 220 25.56 9.42 -9.06
N GLU A 221 24.91 8.36 -8.57
CA GLU A 221 24.29 8.35 -7.25
C GLU A 221 25.32 8.67 -6.15
N GLU A 222 26.48 8.04 -6.19
CA GLU A 222 27.55 8.20 -5.20
C GLU A 222 28.07 9.64 -5.14
N ALA A 223 28.10 10.32 -6.29
CA ALA A 223 28.50 11.73 -6.39
C ALA A 223 27.40 12.69 -5.92
N ASN A 224 26.13 12.26 -5.95
CA ASN A 224 24.97 13.04 -5.54
C ASN A 224 24.60 12.86 -4.06
N VAL A 225 25.02 11.78 -3.40
CA VAL A 225 24.85 11.63 -1.95
C VAL A 225 25.73 12.66 -1.23
N GLU A 226 25.11 13.46 -0.38
CA GLU A 226 25.77 14.44 0.48
C GLU A 226 26.09 13.84 1.85
N LYS A 227 25.10 13.20 2.48
CA LYS A 227 25.19 12.61 3.82
C LYS A 227 24.29 11.40 3.95
N GLU A 228 24.64 10.54 4.88
CA GLU A 228 23.82 9.39 5.27
C GLU A 228 23.63 9.36 6.78
N TYR A 229 22.44 8.95 7.21
CA TYR A 229 22.09 8.76 8.62
C TYR A 229 21.44 7.40 8.80
N GLY A 230 21.62 6.78 9.96
CA GLY A 230 20.91 5.57 10.36
C GLY A 230 20.07 5.86 11.59
N GLY A 231 18.90 5.22 11.71
CA GLY A 231 18.05 5.36 12.88
C GLY A 231 16.70 4.69 12.69
N TRP A 232 15.76 5.07 13.55
CA TRP A 232 14.40 4.55 13.57
C TRP A 232 13.40 5.62 13.16
N VAL A 233 12.40 5.22 12.38
CA VAL A 233 11.26 6.07 12.03
C VAL A 233 9.96 5.37 12.39
N LYS A 234 8.98 6.15 12.86
CA LYS A 234 7.61 5.67 13.11
C LYS A 234 6.89 5.55 11.77
N LEU A 235 7.04 4.39 11.13
CA LEU A 235 6.54 4.09 9.79
C LEU A 235 5.01 4.22 9.72
N ILE A 236 4.34 3.70 10.76
CA ILE A 236 2.89 3.67 10.92
C ILE A 236 2.49 4.56 12.11
N ASN A 237 1.49 5.41 11.95
CA ASN A 237 0.99 6.24 13.04
C ASN A 237 0.06 5.46 13.98
N ASP A 238 -0.39 6.11 15.06
CA ASP A 238 -1.22 5.48 16.09
C ASP A 238 -2.64 5.10 15.58
N ALA A 239 -3.05 5.65 14.44
CA ALA A 239 -4.28 5.26 13.74
C ALA A 239 -4.10 4.05 12.80
N GLY A 240 -2.89 3.48 12.71
CA GLY A 240 -2.56 2.38 11.80
C GLY A 240 -2.28 2.82 10.36
N LEU A 241 -2.16 4.13 10.10
CA LEU A 241 -1.94 4.69 8.77
C LEU A 241 -0.47 5.06 8.53
N PRO A 242 0.02 5.02 7.29
CA PRO A 242 1.44 5.25 7.03
C PRO A 242 1.82 6.73 7.08
N ASN A 243 2.90 7.04 7.80
CA ASN A 243 3.57 8.36 7.83
C ASN A 243 4.48 8.60 6.63
N VAL A 244 4.67 7.57 5.81
CA VAL A 244 5.50 7.59 4.61
C VAL A 244 4.66 7.29 3.37
N TYR A 245 5.23 7.59 2.21
CA TYR A 245 4.73 7.14 0.91
C TYR A 245 5.89 6.71 0.02
N MET A 246 5.57 5.98 -1.05
CA MET A 246 6.53 5.64 -2.09
C MET A 246 6.19 6.43 -3.34
N ASN A 247 7.19 6.96 -4.05
CA ASN A 247 6.97 7.44 -5.40
C ASN A 247 6.99 6.24 -6.37
N THR A 248 5.82 5.71 -6.66
CA THR A 248 5.58 4.53 -7.50
C THR A 248 5.48 4.86 -9.00
N LYS A 249 5.53 6.14 -9.38
CA LYS A 249 5.60 6.58 -10.79
C LYS A 249 7.03 6.63 -11.33
N GLY A 250 8.01 6.31 -10.49
CA GLY A 250 9.41 6.45 -10.82
C GLY A 250 9.88 7.91 -10.87
N CYS A 251 11.16 8.02 -11.16
CA CYS A 251 11.71 9.09 -11.95
C CYS A 251 11.65 8.60 -13.42
#